data_AF-A0A840UT07-F1
#
_entry.id   AF-A0A840UT07-F1
#
_cell.length_a   1.000
_cell.length_b   1.000
_cell.length_c   1.000
_cell.angle_alpha   90.00
_cell.angle_beta   90.00
_cell.angle_gamma   90.00
#
_symmetry.space_group_name_H-M   'P 1'
#
loop_
_entity.id
_entity.type
_entity.pdbx_description
1 polymer ?
#
loop_
_entity_poly.entity_id
_entity_poly.type
_entity_poly.pdbx_seq_one_letter_code
_entity_poly.pdbx_strand_id
1 'polypeptide(L)'
;MKNDLIQAMSVDMNIPRFQNESDESFVYRLCYSALGQWCLSIAKNVKGISIGTTKNNQTIVLNDLLARYTELFPDISKKFVDTSNQQRNISVSMRRVYEETGYLLTDEDKHNRLANFGRSIKIGQQALFFGLPQKPYTVNGLGVFSSPSEYVIAVNNFLIRDSLTCEEYFQAQFDAIDFYDRDIDVQELEFFNPLSKNVPSLSWNKNLETDCSVARKTETGPFYRMMRTSEGILFADEPVEVHPDSFISHEYRRLYFAMKAHYGNSVKATISKLDNKYSRIRVGGHLPYREYYFLLLLAWPESTAFDKVNFIIPNSLLGETYTMLEHIGIEVKGGRIHE
;
A
#
# COMPACT_ATOMS: atom_id res chain seq x y z
N MET A 1 -27.22 -7.35 -21.38
CA MET A 1 -26.14 -8.29 -20.99
C MET A 1 -24.95 -7.58 -20.34
N LYS A 2 -24.18 -6.71 -21.03
CA LYS A 2 -23.04 -5.98 -20.39
C LYS A 2 -23.48 -5.12 -19.20
N ASN A 3 -24.57 -4.36 -19.37
CA ASN A 3 -25.11 -3.52 -18.29
C ASN A 3 -25.67 -4.34 -17.12
N ASP A 4 -26.26 -5.50 -17.40
CA ASP A 4 -26.80 -6.38 -16.35
C ASP A 4 -25.69 -6.99 -15.50
N LEU A 5 -24.56 -7.37 -16.13
CA LEU A 5 -23.37 -7.86 -15.41
C LEU A 5 -22.78 -6.78 -14.50
N ILE A 6 -22.60 -5.56 -15.03
CA ILE A 6 -22.09 -4.43 -14.25
C ILE A 6 -23.02 -4.10 -13.07
N GLN A 7 -24.34 -4.12 -13.31
CA GLN A 7 -25.32 -3.90 -12.25
C GLN A 7 -25.26 -5.01 -11.19
N ALA A 8 -25.18 -6.28 -11.59
CA ALA A 8 -25.04 -7.40 -10.67
C ALA A 8 -23.76 -7.30 -9.83
N MET A 9 -22.61 -7.05 -10.47
CA MET A 9 -21.33 -6.87 -9.78
C MET A 9 -21.37 -5.70 -8.78
N SER A 10 -21.96 -4.58 -9.17
CA SER A 10 -22.11 -3.40 -8.31
C SER A 10 -22.97 -3.67 -7.09
N VAL A 11 -24.11 -4.36 -7.28
CA VAL A 11 -25.03 -4.73 -6.19
C VAL A 11 -24.40 -5.75 -5.26
N ASP A 12 -23.82 -6.83 -5.79
CA ASP A 12 -23.26 -7.94 -5.01
C ASP A 12 -22.07 -7.51 -4.15
N MET A 13 -21.18 -6.66 -4.69
CA MET A 13 -20.03 -6.13 -3.94
C MET A 13 -20.36 -4.86 -3.15
N ASN A 14 -21.56 -4.31 -3.34
CA ASN A 14 -22.01 -3.00 -2.83
C ASN A 14 -21.03 -1.87 -3.18
N ILE A 15 -20.65 -1.78 -4.45
CA ILE A 15 -19.77 -0.74 -4.99
C ILE A 15 -20.63 0.21 -5.83
N PRO A 16 -21.20 1.28 -5.25
CA PRO A 16 -21.95 2.26 -6.00
C PRO A 16 -21.04 3.14 -6.87
N ARG A 17 -21.64 3.69 -7.92
CA ARG A 17 -21.04 4.74 -8.74
C ARG A 17 -21.04 6.07 -7.97
N PHE A 18 -19.95 6.82 -8.06
CA PHE A 18 -19.91 8.19 -7.51
C PHE A 18 -20.37 9.23 -8.54
N GLN A 19 -20.68 10.44 -8.07
CA GLN A 19 -21.17 11.52 -8.94
C GLN A 19 -20.18 11.83 -10.07
N ASN A 20 -20.67 11.83 -11.32
CA ASN A 20 -19.88 12.09 -12.53
C ASN A 20 -18.74 11.09 -12.79
N GLU A 21 -18.78 9.89 -12.18
CA GLU A 21 -17.83 8.83 -12.51
C GLU A 21 -18.03 8.33 -13.94
N SER A 22 -16.94 8.29 -14.72
CA SER A 22 -16.94 7.72 -16.07
C SER A 22 -17.24 6.22 -16.05
N ASP A 23 -17.84 5.72 -17.13
CA ASP A 23 -18.09 4.28 -17.29
C ASP A 23 -16.80 3.46 -17.15
N GLU A 24 -15.70 3.92 -17.78
CA GLU A 24 -14.40 3.29 -17.69
C GLU A 24 -13.90 3.17 -16.24
N SER A 25 -14.00 4.24 -15.45
CA SER A 25 -13.58 4.25 -14.05
C SER A 25 -14.43 3.32 -13.19
N PHE A 26 -15.76 3.37 -13.37
CA PHE A 26 -16.69 2.54 -12.61
C PHE A 26 -16.50 1.06 -12.91
N VAL A 27 -16.46 0.68 -14.19
CA VAL A 27 -16.25 -0.70 -14.63
C VAL A 27 -14.90 -1.22 -14.14
N TYR A 28 -13.86 -0.39 -14.20
CA TYR A 28 -12.55 -0.75 -13.68
C TYR A 28 -12.56 -1.07 -12.18
N ARG A 29 -13.18 -0.24 -11.34
CA ARG A 29 -13.28 -0.50 -9.88
C ARG A 29 -13.99 -1.83 -9.60
N LEU A 30 -15.07 -2.10 -10.33
CA LEU A 30 -15.80 -3.36 -10.22
C LEU A 30 -14.93 -4.56 -10.63
N CYS A 31 -14.30 -4.52 -11.80
CA CYS A 31 -13.43 -5.61 -12.27
C CYS A 31 -12.22 -5.82 -11.35
N TYR A 32 -11.60 -4.74 -10.84
CA TYR A 32 -10.48 -4.81 -9.90
C TYR A 32 -10.88 -5.53 -8.61
N SER A 33 -11.97 -5.11 -7.97
CA SER A 33 -12.48 -5.75 -6.76
C SER A 33 -12.94 -7.19 -7.00
N ALA A 34 -13.59 -7.46 -8.14
CA ALA A 34 -14.05 -8.80 -8.49
C ALA A 34 -12.89 -9.79 -8.69
N LEU A 35 -11.79 -9.38 -9.35
CA LEU A 35 -10.56 -10.18 -9.43
C LEU A 35 -10.02 -10.50 -8.03
N GLY A 36 -10.04 -9.51 -7.12
CA GLY A 36 -9.71 -9.71 -5.72
C GLY A 36 -10.60 -10.76 -5.04
N GLN A 37 -11.92 -10.68 -5.21
CA GLN A 37 -12.87 -11.64 -4.63
C GLN A 37 -12.70 -13.05 -5.22
N TRP A 38 -12.45 -13.17 -6.52
CA TRP A 38 -12.15 -14.45 -7.16
C TRP A 38 -10.84 -15.05 -6.64
N CYS A 39 -9.81 -14.23 -6.42
CA CYS A 39 -8.55 -14.67 -5.83
C CYS A 39 -8.81 -15.39 -4.49
N LEU A 40 -9.57 -14.77 -3.58
CA LEU A 40 -9.94 -15.36 -2.30
C LEU A 40 -10.83 -16.60 -2.45
N SER A 41 -11.80 -16.55 -3.36
CA SER A 41 -12.76 -17.64 -3.59
C SER A 41 -12.11 -18.91 -4.11
N ILE A 42 -11.13 -18.81 -5.01
CA ILE A 42 -10.37 -19.96 -5.52
C ILE A 42 -9.57 -20.62 -4.38
N ALA A 43 -9.06 -19.84 -3.43
CA ALA A 43 -8.34 -20.35 -2.26
C ALA A 43 -9.24 -20.97 -1.17
N LYS A 44 -10.57 -20.87 -1.32
CA LYS A 44 -11.55 -21.59 -0.48
C LYS A 44 -11.81 -23.02 -0.97
N ASN A 45 -11.27 -23.41 -2.13
CA ASN A 45 -11.55 -24.70 -2.75
C ASN A 45 -11.19 -25.86 -1.82
N VAL A 46 -12.10 -26.83 -1.68
CA VAL A 46 -11.90 -28.05 -0.92
C VAL A 46 -11.98 -29.21 -1.92
N LYS A 47 -10.84 -29.86 -2.19
CA LYS A 47 -10.78 -31.08 -3.01
C LYS A 47 -10.36 -32.24 -2.13
N GLY A 48 -11.34 -33.01 -1.65
CA GLY A 48 -11.10 -34.11 -0.73
C GLY A 48 -10.53 -33.61 0.61
N ILE A 49 -9.31 -34.05 0.95
CA ILE A 49 -8.60 -33.63 2.18
C ILE A 49 -7.79 -32.33 1.94
N SER A 50 -7.49 -31.98 0.69
CA SER A 50 -6.72 -30.77 0.36
C SER A 50 -7.63 -29.53 0.40
N ILE A 51 -7.21 -28.55 1.21
CA ILE A 51 -7.85 -27.24 1.32
C ILE A 51 -6.93 -26.21 0.66
N GLY A 52 -7.45 -25.45 -0.31
CA GLY A 52 -6.73 -24.37 -0.98
C GLY A 52 -6.45 -24.65 -2.46
N THR A 53 -5.50 -23.90 -3.02
CA THR A 53 -5.12 -23.97 -4.43
C THR A 53 -3.64 -23.65 -4.61
N THR A 54 -2.98 -24.22 -5.62
CA THR A 54 -1.59 -23.82 -5.91
C THR A 54 -1.54 -22.36 -6.35
N LYS A 55 -0.46 -21.64 -5.99
CA LYS A 55 -0.21 -20.27 -6.46
C LYS A 55 -0.31 -20.16 -7.99
N ASN A 56 0.22 -21.15 -8.70
CA ASN A 56 0.19 -21.19 -10.16
C ASN A 56 -1.25 -21.29 -10.71
N ASN A 57 -2.06 -22.22 -10.19
CA ASN A 57 -3.45 -22.35 -10.61
C ASN A 57 -4.25 -21.07 -10.34
N GLN A 58 -4.03 -20.43 -9.18
CA GLN A 58 -4.66 -19.16 -8.84
C GLN A 58 -4.30 -18.07 -9.86
N THR A 59 -3.04 -17.97 -10.28
CA THR A 59 -2.62 -17.01 -11.32
C THR A 59 -3.25 -17.31 -12.68
N ILE A 60 -3.29 -18.58 -13.11
CA ILE A 60 -3.88 -18.98 -14.39
C ILE A 60 -5.35 -18.56 -14.43
N VAL A 61 -6.13 -18.94 -13.43
CA VAL A 61 -7.57 -18.65 -13.37
C VAL A 61 -7.83 -17.14 -13.36
N LEU A 62 -7.04 -16.36 -12.61
CA LEU A 62 -7.18 -14.91 -12.55
C LEU A 62 -6.80 -14.24 -13.88
N ASN A 63 -5.77 -14.73 -14.58
CA ASN A 63 -5.41 -14.22 -15.91
C ASN A 63 -6.52 -14.50 -16.93
N ASP A 64 -7.12 -15.69 -16.90
CA ASP A 64 -8.24 -16.04 -17.78
C ASP A 64 -9.47 -15.16 -17.50
N LEU A 65 -9.77 -14.89 -16.23
CA LEU A 65 -10.84 -13.97 -15.84
C LEU A 65 -10.57 -12.54 -16.31
N LEU A 66 -9.34 -12.05 -16.14
CA LEU A 66 -8.94 -10.74 -16.62
C LEU A 66 -9.08 -10.65 -18.15
N ALA A 67 -8.64 -11.67 -18.89
CA ALA A 67 -8.78 -11.71 -20.35
C ALA A 67 -10.24 -11.55 -20.78
N ARG A 68 -11.17 -12.28 -20.12
CA ARG A 68 -12.62 -12.15 -20.36
C ARG A 68 -13.16 -10.78 -20.00
N TYR A 69 -12.71 -10.19 -18.89
CA TYR A 69 -13.08 -8.81 -18.54
C TYR A 69 -12.61 -7.81 -19.59
N THR A 70 -11.39 -7.95 -20.10
CA THR A 70 -10.86 -7.05 -21.15
C THR A 70 -11.51 -7.27 -22.52
N GLU A 71 -12.00 -8.48 -22.81
CA GLU A 71 -12.80 -8.75 -24.01
C GLU A 71 -14.18 -8.10 -23.90
N LEU A 72 -14.83 -8.20 -22.74
CA LEU A 72 -16.13 -7.59 -22.48
C LEU A 72 -16.06 -6.06 -22.36
N PHE A 73 -14.98 -5.55 -21.79
CA PHE A 73 -14.75 -4.13 -21.53
C PHE A 73 -13.36 -3.71 -22.04
N PRO A 74 -13.19 -3.48 -23.36
CA PRO A 74 -11.87 -3.16 -23.92
C PRO A 74 -11.23 -1.89 -23.34
N ASP A 75 -12.04 -0.91 -22.94
CA ASP A 75 -11.57 0.39 -22.46
C ASP A 75 -10.77 0.29 -21.15
N ILE A 76 -11.03 -0.71 -20.30
CA ILE A 76 -10.31 -0.89 -19.04
C ILE A 76 -8.99 -1.67 -19.20
N SER A 77 -8.70 -2.22 -20.38
CA SER A 77 -7.54 -3.11 -20.60
C SER A 77 -6.22 -2.49 -20.16
N LYS A 78 -5.98 -1.23 -20.54
CA LYS A 78 -4.78 -0.46 -20.16
C LYS A 78 -4.68 -0.20 -18.66
N LYS A 79 -5.80 -0.22 -17.93
CA LYS A 79 -5.80 -0.03 -16.48
C LYS A 79 -5.22 -1.23 -15.72
N PHE A 80 -5.05 -2.39 -16.34
CA PHE A 80 -4.45 -3.58 -15.72
C PHE A 80 -3.02 -3.86 -16.17
N VAL A 81 -2.40 -2.94 -16.91
CA VAL A 81 -1.02 -3.06 -17.40
C VAL A 81 -0.10 -2.11 -16.64
N ASP A 82 1.05 -2.60 -16.19
CA ASP A 82 2.12 -1.75 -15.66
C ASP A 82 2.96 -1.23 -16.85
N THR A 83 2.83 0.05 -17.17
CA THR A 83 3.57 0.68 -18.26
C THR A 83 5.07 0.80 -17.96
N SER A 84 5.46 0.76 -16.68
CA SER A 84 6.86 0.83 -16.25
C SER A 84 7.55 -0.53 -16.25
N ASN A 85 6.78 -1.61 -16.09
CA ASN A 85 7.28 -2.98 -16.11
C ASN A 85 6.25 -3.95 -16.70
N GLN A 86 6.33 -4.19 -18.00
CA GLN A 86 5.38 -5.07 -18.71
C GLN A 86 5.43 -6.53 -18.24
N GLN A 87 6.46 -6.96 -17.52
CA GLN A 87 6.54 -8.30 -16.94
C GLN A 87 5.71 -8.43 -15.66
N ARG A 88 5.28 -7.31 -15.07
CA ARG A 88 4.51 -7.32 -13.83
C ARG A 88 3.08 -7.78 -14.09
N ASN A 89 2.74 -8.92 -13.50
CA ASN A 89 1.42 -9.51 -13.63
C ASN A 89 0.49 -9.06 -12.48
N ILE A 90 -0.70 -8.56 -12.81
CA ILE A 90 -1.66 -8.08 -11.80
C ILE A 90 -2.20 -9.20 -10.93
N SER A 91 -2.46 -10.38 -11.49
CA SER A 91 -2.92 -11.56 -10.73
C SER A 91 -1.91 -11.97 -9.68
N VAL A 92 -0.61 -11.94 -10.01
CA VAL A 92 0.48 -12.16 -9.04
C VAL A 92 0.50 -11.07 -7.98
N SER A 93 0.37 -9.80 -8.39
CA SER A 93 0.40 -8.65 -7.48
C SER A 93 -0.77 -8.66 -6.49
N MET A 94 -2.01 -8.92 -6.94
CA MET A 94 -3.18 -9.05 -6.08
C MET A 94 -3.05 -10.22 -5.11
N ARG A 95 -2.62 -11.40 -5.60
CA ARG A 95 -2.37 -12.56 -4.73
C ARG A 95 -1.34 -12.22 -3.66
N ARG A 96 -0.26 -11.52 -4.04
CA ARG A 96 0.80 -11.09 -3.13
C ARG A 96 0.27 -10.17 -2.04
N VAL A 97 -0.60 -9.21 -2.36
CA VAL A 97 -1.25 -8.36 -1.35
C VAL A 97 -1.98 -9.23 -0.32
N TYR A 98 -2.75 -10.23 -0.75
CA TYR A 98 -3.46 -11.10 0.18
C TYR A 98 -2.56 -12.05 0.98
N GLU A 99 -1.46 -12.53 0.41
CA GLU A 99 -0.45 -13.32 1.12
C GLU A 99 0.20 -12.47 2.24
N GLU A 100 0.66 -11.26 1.88
CA GLU A 100 1.40 -10.38 2.79
C GLU A 100 0.52 -9.70 3.84
N THR A 101 -0.76 -9.53 3.56
CA THR A 101 -1.74 -8.98 4.52
C THR A 101 -2.46 -10.06 5.33
N GLY A 102 -2.17 -11.35 5.10
CA GLY A 102 -2.71 -12.44 5.91
C GLY A 102 -4.14 -12.86 5.57
N TYR A 103 -4.65 -12.51 4.38
CA TYR A 103 -5.87 -13.10 3.83
C TYR A 103 -5.63 -14.52 3.28
N LEU A 104 -4.42 -14.78 2.79
CA LEU A 104 -3.99 -16.09 2.29
C LEU A 104 -2.83 -16.61 3.11
N LEU A 105 -2.92 -17.87 3.52
CA LEU A 105 -1.81 -18.60 4.15
C LEU A 105 -1.19 -19.52 3.11
N THR A 106 0.11 -19.39 2.90
CA THR A 106 0.87 -20.26 2.01
C THR A 106 1.48 -21.42 2.82
N ASP A 107 1.29 -22.67 2.37
CA ASP A 107 2.00 -23.83 2.92
C ASP A 107 3.34 -24.11 2.20
N GLU A 108 4.07 -25.12 2.70
CA GLU A 108 5.38 -25.51 2.16
C GLU A 108 5.33 -25.92 0.68
N ASP A 109 4.19 -26.48 0.25
CA ASP A 109 3.92 -26.91 -1.12
C ASP A 109 3.41 -25.76 -2.02
N LYS A 110 3.48 -24.51 -1.54
CA LYS A 110 3.04 -23.30 -2.25
C LYS A 110 1.55 -23.33 -2.62
N HIS A 111 0.73 -23.95 -1.78
CA HIS A 111 -0.72 -23.78 -1.84
C HIS A 111 -1.14 -22.61 -0.97
N ASN A 112 -2.03 -21.79 -1.52
CA ASN A 112 -2.73 -20.75 -0.79
C ASN A 112 -4.06 -21.29 -0.29
N ARG A 113 -4.31 -21.11 1.00
CA ARG A 113 -5.61 -21.32 1.63
C ARG A 113 -6.11 -20.01 2.24
N LEU A 114 -7.43 -19.84 2.23
CA LEU A 114 -8.06 -18.68 2.86
C LEU A 114 -7.82 -18.68 4.38
N ALA A 115 -7.41 -17.53 4.92
CA ALA A 115 -7.38 -17.33 6.36
C ALA A 115 -8.83 -17.26 6.90
N ASN A 116 -9.19 -18.14 7.82
CA ASN A 116 -10.55 -18.22 8.38
C ASN A 116 -10.54 -18.25 9.91
N PHE A 117 -9.69 -17.42 10.52
CA PHE A 117 -9.57 -17.32 11.99
C PHE A 117 -10.55 -16.32 12.60
N GLY A 118 -11.44 -15.73 11.81
CA GLY A 118 -12.39 -14.72 12.31
C GLY A 118 -11.70 -13.47 12.85
N ARG A 119 -10.63 -13.00 12.21
CA ARG A 119 -9.92 -11.77 12.55
C ARG A 119 -10.51 -10.59 11.78
N SER A 120 -10.63 -9.44 12.44
CA SER A 120 -10.98 -8.19 11.76
C SER A 120 -10.25 -6.98 12.34
N ILE A 121 -10.18 -5.90 11.56
CA ILE A 121 -9.73 -4.57 12.02
C ILE A 121 -10.93 -3.66 12.03
N LYS A 122 -11.21 -3.00 13.15
CA LYS A 122 -12.25 -1.97 13.21
C LYS A 122 -11.76 -0.71 12.49
N ILE A 123 -12.55 -0.21 11.55
CA ILE A 123 -12.28 0.99 10.74
C ILE A 123 -13.55 1.84 10.76
N GLY A 124 -13.57 2.89 11.59
CA GLY A 124 -14.77 3.67 11.84
C GLY A 124 -15.93 2.80 12.35
N GLN A 125 -17.01 2.74 11.57
CA GLN A 125 -18.23 1.96 11.87
C GLN A 125 -18.27 0.59 11.18
N GLN A 126 -17.24 0.24 10.41
CA GLN A 126 -17.13 -1.03 9.70
C GLN A 126 -15.94 -1.82 10.23
N ALA A 127 -15.80 -3.08 9.80
CA ALA A 127 -14.62 -3.87 10.09
C ALA A 127 -14.07 -4.53 8.82
N LEU A 128 -12.78 -4.32 8.56
CA LEU A 128 -12.02 -5.03 7.55
C LEU A 128 -11.81 -6.48 8.03
N PHE A 129 -12.41 -7.43 7.34
CA PHE A 129 -12.44 -8.84 7.71
C PHE A 129 -11.40 -9.63 6.91
N PHE A 130 -10.56 -10.39 7.60
CA PHE A 130 -9.57 -11.26 6.95
C PHE A 130 -10.24 -12.57 6.52
N GLY A 131 -10.41 -12.71 5.21
CA GLY A 131 -11.06 -13.88 4.59
C GLY A 131 -12.35 -13.51 3.85
N LEU A 132 -13.27 -14.46 3.77
CA LEU A 132 -14.60 -14.28 3.18
C LEU A 132 -15.67 -14.59 4.24
N PRO A 133 -16.42 -13.58 4.73
CA PRO A 133 -17.42 -13.79 5.76
C PRO A 133 -18.64 -14.52 5.19
N GLN A 134 -19.35 -15.25 6.06
CA GLN A 134 -20.62 -15.92 5.73
C GLN A 134 -21.83 -14.99 5.86
N LYS A 135 -21.61 -13.75 6.28
CA LYS A 135 -22.62 -12.70 6.46
C LYS A 135 -22.52 -11.71 5.30
N PRO A 136 -23.56 -10.89 5.05
CA PRO A 136 -23.47 -9.79 4.09
C PRO A 136 -22.23 -8.93 4.33
N TYR A 137 -21.54 -8.59 3.26
CA TYR A 137 -20.32 -7.80 3.28
C TYR A 137 -20.29 -6.82 2.13
N THR A 138 -19.35 -5.89 2.19
CA THR A 138 -19.07 -4.89 1.16
C THR A 138 -17.62 -4.98 0.76
N VAL A 139 -17.27 -4.56 -0.45
CA VAL A 139 -15.90 -4.63 -0.96
C VAL A 139 -15.38 -3.22 -1.25
N ASN A 140 -14.19 -2.90 -0.75
CA ASN A 140 -13.50 -1.65 -1.09
C ASN A 140 -12.07 -1.96 -1.53
N GLY A 141 -11.69 -1.62 -2.76
CA GLY A 141 -10.42 -2.07 -3.33
C GLY A 141 -10.32 -3.59 -3.28
N LEU A 142 -9.33 -4.10 -2.54
CA LEU A 142 -9.13 -5.52 -2.24
C LEU A 142 -9.66 -5.94 -0.86
N GLY A 143 -10.16 -5.02 -0.03
CA GLY A 143 -10.65 -5.35 1.30
C GLY A 143 -12.09 -5.83 1.32
N VAL A 144 -12.36 -6.75 2.25
CA VAL A 144 -13.70 -7.26 2.54
C VAL A 144 -14.18 -6.67 3.86
N PHE A 145 -15.33 -6.01 3.87
CA PHE A 145 -15.84 -5.28 5.03
C PHE A 145 -17.16 -5.88 5.50
N SER A 146 -17.25 -6.20 6.79
CA SER A 146 -18.45 -6.76 7.40
C SER A 146 -18.61 -6.24 8.83
N SER A 147 -19.59 -6.79 9.56
CA SER A 147 -19.68 -6.59 11.01
C SER A 147 -18.39 -7.08 11.69
N PRO A 148 -17.91 -6.41 12.75
CA PRO A 148 -16.76 -6.88 13.52
C PRO A 148 -16.88 -8.35 13.92
N SER A 149 -15.77 -9.07 13.81
CA SER A 149 -15.67 -10.43 14.34
C SER A 149 -15.40 -10.41 15.86
N GLU A 150 -15.40 -11.58 16.50
CA GLU A 150 -15.03 -11.69 17.92
C GLU A 150 -13.60 -11.23 18.19
N TYR A 151 -12.69 -11.50 17.26
CA TYR A 151 -11.29 -11.11 17.36
C TYR A 151 -10.99 -9.87 16.53
N VAL A 152 -11.06 -8.70 17.19
CA VAL A 152 -10.74 -7.39 16.62
C VAL A 152 -9.33 -6.98 17.02
N ILE A 153 -8.53 -6.56 16.05
CA ILE A 153 -7.19 -6.01 16.26
C ILE A 153 -7.10 -4.54 15.84
N ALA A 154 -6.17 -3.80 16.46
CA ALA A 154 -5.85 -2.44 16.09
C ALA A 154 -5.09 -2.37 14.74
N VAL A 155 -5.24 -1.26 14.01
CA VAL A 155 -4.52 -0.98 12.76
C VAL A 155 -3.00 -1.07 12.96
N ASN A 156 -2.46 -0.49 14.04
CA ASN A 156 -1.01 -0.52 14.33
C ASN A 156 -0.46 -1.95 14.48
N ASN A 157 -1.24 -2.84 15.10
CA ASN A 157 -0.87 -4.26 15.25
C ASN A 157 -0.89 -4.98 13.90
N PHE A 158 -1.80 -4.61 12.99
CA PHE A 158 -1.81 -5.15 11.63
C PHE A 158 -0.61 -4.67 10.81
N LEU A 159 -0.30 -3.38 10.89
CA LEU A 159 0.83 -2.79 10.18
C LEU A 159 2.19 -3.26 10.75
N ILE A 160 2.22 -4.00 11.86
CA ILE A 160 3.45 -4.44 12.56
C ILE A 160 4.32 -3.21 12.86
N ARG A 161 3.68 -2.19 13.44
CA ARG A 161 4.30 -0.90 13.73
C ARG A 161 4.67 -0.80 15.19
N ASP A 162 5.80 -0.13 15.42
CA ASP A 162 6.10 0.48 16.70
C ASP A 162 5.01 1.52 17.08
N SER A 163 5.01 1.92 18.35
CA SER A 163 4.16 2.99 18.85
C SER A 163 4.86 4.34 18.88
N LEU A 164 6.01 4.48 18.21
CA LEU A 164 6.76 5.73 18.18
C LEU A 164 6.01 6.74 17.31
N THR A 165 5.95 7.97 17.79
CA THR A 165 5.61 9.10 16.93
C THR A 165 6.62 9.23 15.80
N CYS A 166 6.27 9.97 14.75
CA CYS A 166 7.18 10.23 13.64
C CYS A 166 8.53 10.81 14.09
N GLU A 167 8.51 11.71 15.06
CA GLU A 167 9.72 12.33 15.61
C GLU A 167 10.54 11.33 16.44
N GLU A 168 9.90 10.58 17.34
CA GLU A 168 10.59 9.54 18.12
C GLU A 168 11.19 8.45 17.21
N TYR A 169 10.50 8.07 16.13
CA TYR A 169 11.04 7.17 15.13
C TYR A 169 12.27 7.76 14.45
N PHE A 170 12.24 9.04 14.05
CA PHE A 170 13.43 9.70 13.49
C PHE A 170 14.60 9.70 14.48
N GLN A 171 14.38 10.08 15.74
CA GLN A 171 15.42 10.10 16.76
C GLN A 171 16.01 8.69 16.99
N ALA A 172 15.17 7.66 17.04
CA ALA A 172 15.63 6.27 17.16
C ALA A 172 16.44 5.78 15.96
N GLN A 173 16.30 6.41 14.78
CA GLN A 173 17.11 6.10 13.59
C GLN A 173 18.44 6.86 13.57
N PHE A 174 18.60 7.86 14.43
CA PHE A 174 19.81 8.68 14.52
C PHE A 174 20.31 8.73 15.97
N ASP A 175 20.30 7.59 16.67
CA ASP A 175 20.97 7.46 17.96
C ASP A 175 22.48 7.35 17.74
N ALA A 176 23.26 8.26 18.35
CA ALA A 176 24.69 8.37 18.14
C ALA A 176 25.46 7.07 18.48
N ILE A 177 24.91 6.20 19.34
CA ILE A 177 25.55 4.91 19.69
C ILE A 177 25.66 3.94 18.51
N ASP A 178 24.81 4.10 17.49
CA ASP A 178 24.77 3.23 16.30
C ASP A 178 25.77 3.67 15.21
N PHE A 179 26.39 4.84 15.38
CA PHE A 179 27.19 5.48 14.34
C PHE A 179 28.69 5.34 14.65
N TYR A 180 29.48 5.21 13.59
CA TYR A 180 30.92 4.98 13.69
C TYR A 180 31.67 5.69 12.56
N ASP A 181 32.96 5.95 12.78
CA ASP A 181 33.85 6.50 11.76
C ASP A 181 34.08 5.50 10.62
N ARG A 182 34.06 6.00 9.38
CA ARG A 182 34.32 5.17 8.21
C ARG A 182 35.07 5.94 7.14
N ASP A 183 36.05 5.26 6.53
CA ASP A 183 36.81 5.79 5.41
C ASP A 183 36.00 5.69 4.12
N ILE A 184 35.12 6.68 3.89
CA ILE A 184 34.35 6.85 2.66
C ILE A 184 34.65 8.24 2.08
N ASP A 185 35.06 8.29 0.82
CA ASP A 185 35.16 9.56 0.11
C ASP A 185 33.77 10.19 -0.09
N VAL A 186 33.54 11.30 0.61
CA VAL A 186 32.29 12.08 0.59
C VAL A 186 31.97 12.59 -0.82
N GLN A 187 32.97 12.79 -1.69
CA GLN A 187 32.76 13.25 -3.07
C GLN A 187 32.09 12.19 -3.96
N GLU A 188 32.23 10.90 -3.60
CA GLU A 188 31.57 9.80 -4.30
C GLU A 188 30.08 9.68 -3.94
N LEU A 189 29.63 10.31 -2.86
CA LEU A 189 28.29 10.14 -2.32
C LEU A 189 27.27 11.10 -2.94
N GLU A 190 26.01 10.71 -2.82
CA GLU A 190 24.85 11.58 -2.88
C GLU A 190 24.10 11.49 -1.56
N PHE A 191 23.51 12.60 -1.12
CA PHE A 191 22.81 12.75 0.14
C PHE A 191 21.34 13.03 -0.10
N PHE A 192 20.48 12.37 0.66
CA PHE A 192 19.07 12.70 0.71
C PHE A 192 18.92 14.11 1.31
N ASN A 193 18.25 14.99 0.58
CA ASN A 193 17.97 16.35 0.99
C ASN A 193 16.52 16.46 1.50
N PRO A 194 16.28 16.41 2.82
CA PRO A 194 14.94 16.52 3.38
C PRO A 194 14.32 17.92 3.19
N LEU A 195 15.12 18.95 2.95
CA LEU A 195 14.64 20.31 2.68
C LEU A 195 14.14 20.50 1.23
N SER A 196 14.38 19.52 0.34
CA SER A 196 13.90 19.58 -1.04
C SER A 196 12.38 19.45 -1.12
N LYS A 197 11.73 20.36 -1.86
CA LYS A 197 10.29 20.34 -2.15
C LYS A 197 9.87 19.21 -3.11
N ASN A 198 10.83 18.50 -3.70
CA ASN A 198 10.56 17.37 -4.58
C ASN A 198 9.98 16.17 -3.82
N VAL A 199 9.45 15.19 -4.55
CA VAL A 199 9.16 13.86 -3.97
C VAL A 199 10.47 13.19 -3.49
N PRO A 200 10.42 12.28 -2.50
CA PRO A 200 11.64 11.68 -1.94
C PRO A 200 12.59 11.05 -2.97
N SER A 201 12.08 10.38 -3.99
CA SER A 201 12.91 9.77 -5.04
C SER A 201 13.74 10.77 -5.85
N LEU A 202 13.36 12.06 -5.85
CA LEU A 202 14.01 13.15 -6.55
C LEU A 202 14.65 14.17 -5.59
N SER A 203 14.89 13.76 -4.34
CA SER A 203 15.45 14.61 -3.28
C SER A 203 16.87 14.17 -2.93
N TRP A 204 17.73 13.97 -3.93
CA TRP A 204 19.12 13.54 -3.76
C TRP A 204 20.07 14.58 -4.36
N ASN A 205 21.10 14.98 -3.60
CA ASN A 205 22.05 16.03 -3.97
C ASN A 205 23.49 15.62 -3.67
N LYS A 206 24.47 16.29 -4.27
CA LYS A 206 25.90 16.09 -3.97
C LYS A 206 26.36 16.72 -2.66
N ASN A 207 25.64 17.71 -2.16
CA ASN A 207 25.98 18.41 -0.94
C ASN A 207 25.14 17.91 0.23
N LEU A 208 25.78 17.85 1.41
CA LEU A 208 25.12 17.56 2.67
C LEU A 208 24.51 18.83 3.27
N GLU A 209 23.19 18.96 3.21
CA GLU A 209 22.44 20.15 3.65
C GLU A 209 22.02 20.10 5.12
N THR A 210 22.01 18.93 5.75
CA THR A 210 21.47 18.72 7.10
C THR A 210 22.40 17.88 7.97
N ASP A 211 22.19 17.90 9.29
CA ASP A 211 23.08 17.19 10.22
C ASP A 211 22.83 15.68 10.25
N CYS A 212 21.58 15.25 10.10
CA CYS A 212 21.21 13.85 9.91
C CYS A 212 20.71 13.64 8.49
N SER A 213 21.28 12.68 7.75
CA SER A 213 20.80 12.32 6.42
C SER A 213 21.11 10.87 6.01
N VAL A 214 20.66 10.47 4.82
CA VAL A 214 20.98 9.17 4.21
C VAL A 214 21.86 9.43 3.00
N ALA A 215 23.00 8.77 2.93
CA ALA A 215 23.92 8.80 1.82
C ALA A 215 23.80 7.55 0.95
N ARG A 216 24.14 7.67 -0.33
CA ARG A 216 24.26 6.54 -1.27
C ARG A 216 25.43 6.76 -2.21
N LYS A 217 26.10 5.69 -2.65
CA LYS A 217 27.10 5.76 -3.74
C LYS A 217 26.47 5.82 -5.13
N THR A 218 25.39 5.08 -5.32
CA THR A 218 24.61 5.03 -6.58
C THR A 218 23.12 5.01 -6.28
N GLU A 219 22.27 5.15 -7.30
CA GLU A 219 20.82 5.03 -7.13
C GLU A 219 20.36 3.70 -6.52
N THR A 220 21.16 2.64 -6.69
CA THR A 220 20.91 1.30 -6.16
C THR A 220 21.67 1.00 -4.87
N GLY A 221 22.40 1.99 -4.32
CA GLY A 221 23.20 1.85 -3.11
C GLY A 221 24.70 1.58 -3.38
N PRO A 222 25.45 1.13 -2.37
CA PRO A 222 25.04 0.94 -0.97
C PRO A 222 24.52 2.24 -0.33
N PHE A 223 23.70 2.09 0.70
CA PHE A 223 23.07 3.18 1.45
C PHE A 223 23.63 3.23 2.87
N TYR A 224 23.75 4.43 3.42
CA TYR A 224 24.25 4.68 4.77
C TYR A 224 23.41 5.77 5.43
N ARG A 225 23.02 5.61 6.69
CA ARG A 225 22.67 6.78 7.50
C ARG A 225 23.95 7.52 7.83
N MET A 226 23.86 8.84 7.93
CA MET A 226 24.97 9.68 8.37
C MET A 226 24.50 10.72 9.38
N MET A 227 25.43 11.03 10.29
CA MET A 227 25.30 12.09 11.28
C MET A 227 26.53 13.00 11.22
N ARG A 228 26.31 14.31 11.11
CA ARG A 228 27.33 15.35 11.26
C ARG A 228 27.50 15.65 12.74
N THR A 229 28.74 15.57 13.20
CA THR A 229 29.14 15.95 14.56
C THR A 229 30.17 17.09 14.50
N SER A 230 30.60 17.59 15.66
CA SER A 230 31.72 18.53 15.74
C SER A 230 33.06 17.92 15.30
N GLU A 231 33.18 16.60 15.32
CA GLU A 231 34.43 15.87 15.03
C GLU A 231 34.50 15.38 13.58
N GLY A 232 33.36 15.30 12.89
CA GLY A 232 33.31 14.87 11.49
C GLY A 232 31.96 14.32 11.08
N ILE A 233 31.98 13.37 10.15
CA ILE A 233 30.79 12.67 9.66
C ILE A 233 30.89 11.21 10.10
N LEU A 234 29.89 10.76 10.84
CA LEU A 234 29.74 9.36 11.24
C LEU A 234 28.72 8.66 10.36
N PHE A 235 28.85 7.34 10.24
CA PHE A 235 28.01 6.51 9.39
C PHE A 235 27.39 5.34 10.15
N ALA A 236 26.23 4.88 9.67
CA ALA A 236 25.64 3.59 10.02
C ALA A 236 25.15 2.91 8.75
N ASP A 237 25.31 1.58 8.65
CA ASP A 237 24.85 0.82 7.48
C ASP A 237 23.32 0.78 7.41
N GLU A 238 22.76 1.04 6.23
CA GLU A 238 21.35 0.75 5.98
C GLU A 238 21.20 -0.71 5.52
N PRO A 239 20.20 -1.45 6.06
CA PRO A 239 19.98 -2.83 5.68
C PRO A 239 19.62 -2.95 4.20
N VAL A 240 20.23 -3.93 3.52
CA VAL A 240 19.90 -4.24 2.12
C VAL A 240 18.58 -4.99 2.07
N GLU A 241 17.67 -4.50 1.23
CA GLU A 241 16.36 -5.11 1.03
C GLU A 241 16.50 -6.49 0.33
N VAL A 242 16.23 -7.57 1.06
CA VAL A 242 16.40 -8.96 0.58
C VAL A 242 15.23 -9.43 -0.29
N HIS A 243 14.01 -8.97 0.01
CA HIS A 243 12.78 -9.36 -0.68
C HIS A 243 11.96 -8.12 -1.01
N PRO A 244 11.90 -7.67 -2.28
CA PRO A 244 11.27 -6.39 -2.64
C PRO A 244 9.73 -6.43 -2.60
N ASP A 245 9.14 -7.60 -2.42
CA ASP A 245 7.68 -7.81 -2.45
C ASP A 245 7.08 -8.21 -1.09
N SER A 246 7.84 -8.13 0.01
CA SER A 246 7.34 -8.45 1.36
C SER A 246 6.51 -7.31 1.96
N PHE A 247 5.64 -7.61 2.92
CA PHE A 247 4.86 -6.63 3.66
C PHE A 247 5.74 -5.53 4.29
N ILE A 248 6.94 -5.90 4.74
CA ILE A 248 7.91 -5.00 5.38
C ILE A 248 8.92 -4.40 4.39
N SER A 249 8.62 -4.46 3.09
CA SER A 249 9.46 -3.91 2.04
C SER A 249 9.38 -2.39 1.95
N HIS A 250 10.47 -1.81 1.46
CA HIS A 250 10.67 -0.39 1.25
C HIS A 250 10.49 0.48 2.51
N GLU A 251 10.83 -0.07 3.67
CA GLU A 251 10.77 0.66 4.95
C GLU A 251 11.73 1.87 4.97
N TYR A 252 12.78 1.89 4.14
CA TYR A 252 13.62 3.08 3.94
C TYR A 252 12.80 4.33 3.56
N ARG A 253 11.65 4.18 2.91
CA ARG A 253 10.77 5.32 2.57
C ARG A 253 10.15 5.97 3.80
N ARG A 254 9.94 5.19 4.87
CA ARG A 254 9.45 5.69 6.14
C ARG A 254 10.46 6.65 6.76
N LEU A 255 11.74 6.29 6.73
CA LEU A 255 12.82 7.17 7.15
C LEU A 255 12.83 8.46 6.34
N TYR A 256 12.68 8.40 5.02
CA TYR A 256 12.61 9.61 4.19
C TYR A 256 11.44 10.53 4.54
N PHE A 257 10.28 9.98 4.86
CA PHE A 257 9.13 10.77 5.31
C PHE A 257 9.38 11.38 6.69
N ALA A 258 9.90 10.59 7.63
CA ALA A 258 10.23 11.04 8.98
C ALA A 258 11.28 12.16 8.98
N MET A 259 12.35 12.01 8.21
CA MET A 259 13.35 13.06 8.03
C MET A 259 12.74 14.34 7.45
N LYS A 260 11.91 14.23 6.42
CA LYS A 260 11.23 15.39 5.83
C LYS A 260 10.34 16.10 6.86
N ALA A 261 9.62 15.36 7.67
CA ALA A 261 8.82 15.91 8.76
C ALA A 261 9.68 16.61 9.82
N HIS A 262 10.76 15.95 10.27
CA HIS A 262 11.70 16.48 11.25
C HIS A 262 12.27 17.85 10.83
N TYR A 263 12.69 17.98 9.57
CA TYR A 263 13.20 19.25 9.02
C TYR A 263 12.11 20.23 8.54
N GLY A 264 10.85 20.04 8.95
CA GLY A 264 9.76 20.98 8.68
C GLY A 264 9.26 21.03 7.23
N ASN A 265 9.55 20.00 6.42
CA ASN A 265 9.20 19.92 5.00
C ASN A 265 8.49 18.58 4.68
N SER A 266 7.49 18.22 5.48
CA SER A 266 6.70 16.99 5.33
C SER A 266 6.22 16.77 3.89
N VAL A 267 6.27 15.50 3.46
CA VAL A 267 5.58 15.07 2.24
C VAL A 267 4.08 15.25 2.44
N LYS A 268 3.38 15.70 1.40
CA LYS A 268 1.95 16.00 1.48
C LYS A 268 1.12 14.89 0.86
N ALA A 269 0.00 14.55 1.50
CA ALA A 269 -1.11 13.85 0.86
C ALA A 269 -2.30 14.80 0.71
N THR A 270 -2.89 14.88 -0.48
CA THR A 270 -4.05 15.73 -0.74
C THR A 270 -5.31 14.88 -0.85
N ILE A 271 -6.37 15.32 -0.20
CA ILE A 271 -7.68 14.66 -0.21
C ILE A 271 -8.67 15.62 -0.87
N SER A 272 -9.30 15.16 -1.95
CA SER A 272 -10.31 15.93 -2.67
C SER A 272 -11.61 15.16 -2.75
N LYS A 273 -12.71 15.80 -2.33
CA LYS A 273 -14.03 15.18 -2.33
C LYS A 273 -14.51 14.94 -3.76
N LEU A 274 -14.96 13.73 -4.07
CA LEU A 274 -15.62 13.41 -5.34
C LEU A 274 -17.13 13.63 -5.22
N ASP A 275 -17.72 13.12 -4.12
CA ASP A 275 -19.11 13.34 -3.76
C ASP A 275 -19.35 13.10 -2.25
N ASN A 276 -20.60 12.90 -1.84
CA ASN A 276 -20.94 12.62 -0.45
C ASN A 276 -20.45 11.25 0.06
N LYS A 277 -20.11 10.31 -0.82
CA LYS A 277 -19.68 8.94 -0.48
C LYS A 277 -18.20 8.69 -0.71
N TYR A 278 -17.55 9.37 -1.65
CA TYR A 278 -16.18 9.11 -2.06
C TYR A 278 -15.29 10.35 -2.11
N SER A 279 -14.00 10.11 -1.92
CA SER A 279 -12.92 11.08 -2.07
C SER A 279 -11.77 10.47 -2.87
N ARG A 280 -10.95 11.33 -3.45
CA ARG A 280 -9.66 10.99 -4.05
C ARG A 280 -8.53 11.32 -3.08
N ILE A 281 -7.58 10.41 -2.94
CA ILE A 281 -6.31 10.60 -2.23
C ILE A 281 -5.20 10.71 -3.27
N ARG A 282 -4.33 11.71 -3.13
CA ARG A 282 -3.07 11.82 -3.87
C ARG A 282 -1.90 11.94 -2.90
N VAL A 283 -1.04 10.93 -2.85
CA VAL A 283 0.14 10.90 -1.97
C VAL A 283 1.36 11.46 -2.69
N GLY A 284 2.11 12.36 -2.05
CA GLY A 284 3.33 13.00 -2.58
C GLY A 284 4.57 12.10 -2.63
N GLY A 285 4.40 10.79 -2.79
CA GLY A 285 5.47 9.80 -2.82
C GLY A 285 4.94 8.38 -2.71
N HIS A 286 5.76 7.39 -3.06
CA HIS A 286 5.41 5.98 -2.84
C HIS A 286 5.50 5.64 -1.35
N LEU A 287 4.46 5.02 -0.82
CA LEU A 287 4.43 4.56 0.56
C LEU A 287 5.35 3.32 0.77
N PRO A 288 5.81 3.04 2.00
CA PRO A 288 6.24 1.71 2.39
C PRO A 288 5.12 0.68 2.19
N TYR A 289 5.46 -0.61 2.09
CA TYR A 289 4.48 -1.62 1.70
C TYR A 289 3.41 -1.89 2.75
N ARG A 290 3.71 -1.68 4.03
CA ARG A 290 2.71 -1.76 5.10
C ARG A 290 1.52 -0.84 4.84
N GLU A 291 1.78 0.46 4.64
CA GLU A 291 0.75 1.46 4.37
C GLU A 291 0.18 1.34 2.96
N TYR A 292 1.00 1.04 1.95
CA TYR A 292 0.53 0.85 0.58
C TYR A 292 -0.46 -0.33 0.48
N TYR A 293 -0.13 -1.50 1.02
CA TYR A 293 -1.01 -2.66 0.96
C TYR A 293 -2.25 -2.45 1.81
N PHE A 294 -2.14 -1.79 2.96
CA PHE A 294 -3.33 -1.40 3.73
C PHE A 294 -4.24 -0.50 2.90
N LEU A 295 -3.70 0.50 2.19
CA LEU A 295 -4.49 1.38 1.34
C LEU A 295 -5.16 0.63 0.18
N LEU A 296 -4.52 -0.38 -0.41
CA LEU A 296 -5.16 -1.25 -1.41
C LEU A 296 -6.34 -2.07 -0.84
N LEU A 297 -6.36 -2.32 0.47
CA LEU A 297 -7.50 -2.95 1.14
C LEU A 297 -8.63 -1.94 1.46
N LEU A 298 -8.36 -0.64 1.47
CA LEU A 298 -9.38 0.38 1.77
C LEU A 298 -9.91 1.11 0.54
N ALA A 299 -9.11 1.15 -0.53
CA ALA A 299 -9.28 2.05 -1.65
C ALA A 299 -8.91 1.39 -2.98
N TRP A 300 -9.36 1.99 -4.09
CA TRP A 300 -8.99 1.58 -5.44
C TRP A 300 -7.87 2.48 -5.95
N PRO A 301 -6.77 1.93 -6.51
CA PRO A 301 -5.87 2.70 -7.37
C PRO A 301 -6.67 3.43 -8.46
N GLU A 302 -6.39 4.70 -8.75
CA GLU A 302 -7.27 5.48 -9.65
C GLU A 302 -6.94 5.29 -11.14
N SER A 303 -5.66 5.47 -11.51
CA SER A 303 -5.27 5.53 -12.91
C SER A 303 -5.17 4.12 -13.51
N THR A 304 -4.40 3.26 -12.85
CA THR A 304 -4.16 1.84 -13.20
C THR A 304 -4.06 1.03 -11.91
N ALA A 305 -4.13 -0.30 -12.02
CA ALA A 305 -3.97 -1.24 -10.92
C ALA A 305 -2.59 -1.20 -10.24
N PHE A 306 -1.64 -0.46 -10.83
CA PHE A 306 -0.29 -0.25 -10.32
C PHE A 306 -0.04 1.21 -9.92
N ASP A 307 -1.07 2.06 -9.91
CA ASP A 307 -0.97 3.42 -9.38
C ASP A 307 -0.68 3.37 -7.88
N LYS A 308 0.50 3.87 -7.51
CA LYS A 308 1.00 3.86 -6.12
C LYS A 308 0.73 5.16 -5.38
N VAL A 309 0.13 6.15 -6.03
CA VAL A 309 0.00 7.51 -5.47
C VAL A 309 -1.41 8.08 -5.55
N ASN A 310 -2.26 7.66 -6.49
CA ASN A 310 -3.64 8.12 -6.58
C ASN A 310 -4.63 7.00 -6.27
N PHE A 311 -5.58 7.29 -5.38
CA PHE A 311 -6.58 6.33 -4.91
C PHE A 311 -7.97 6.95 -4.80
N ILE A 312 -9.00 6.15 -5.02
CA ILE A 312 -10.41 6.48 -4.73
C ILE A 312 -10.80 5.71 -3.47
N ILE A 313 -11.35 6.41 -2.48
CA ILE A 313 -11.69 5.83 -1.17
C ILE A 313 -13.11 6.25 -0.74
N PRO A 314 -13.87 5.37 -0.07
CA PRO A 314 -15.09 5.78 0.61
C PRO A 314 -14.78 6.76 1.75
N ASN A 315 -15.60 7.81 1.88
CA ASN A 315 -15.44 8.84 2.92
C ASN A 315 -15.47 8.27 4.33
N SER A 316 -16.17 7.15 4.55
CA SER A 316 -16.25 6.45 5.85
C SER A 316 -14.92 5.83 6.30
N LEU A 317 -13.95 5.65 5.40
CA LEU A 317 -12.65 5.03 5.68
C LEU A 317 -11.50 6.05 5.76
N LEU A 318 -11.79 7.34 5.57
CA LEU A 318 -10.78 8.41 5.58
C LEU A 318 -10.12 8.59 6.94
N GLY A 319 -10.86 8.43 8.05
CA GLY A 319 -10.33 8.64 9.41
C GLY A 319 -9.07 7.82 9.70
N GLU A 320 -9.13 6.50 9.48
CA GLU A 320 -7.97 5.61 9.68
C GLU A 320 -6.86 5.88 8.66
N THR A 321 -7.22 6.32 7.45
CA THR A 321 -6.24 6.67 6.43
C THR A 321 -5.45 7.92 6.82
N TYR A 322 -6.09 8.91 7.45
CA TYR A 322 -5.40 10.09 8.01
C TYR A 322 -4.42 9.69 9.08
N THR A 323 -4.90 8.95 10.09
CA THR A 323 -4.07 8.48 11.21
C THR A 323 -2.85 7.74 10.69
N MET A 324 -3.03 6.80 9.76
CA MET A 324 -1.93 6.03 9.17
C MET A 324 -0.90 6.94 8.46
N LEU A 325 -1.34 7.88 7.61
CA LEU A 325 -0.42 8.75 6.85
C LEU A 325 0.32 9.73 7.77
N GLU A 326 -0.38 10.35 8.72
CA GLU A 326 0.23 11.30 9.65
C GLU A 326 1.23 10.63 10.58
N HIS A 327 0.96 9.39 10.99
CA HIS A 327 1.85 8.60 11.84
C HIS A 327 3.22 8.34 11.20
N ILE A 328 3.32 8.41 9.86
CA ILE A 328 4.58 8.22 9.12
C ILE A 328 5.21 9.54 8.68
N GLY A 329 4.72 10.68 9.18
CA GLY A 329 5.26 12.01 8.88
C GLY A 329 4.70 12.68 7.63
N ILE A 330 3.64 12.11 7.02
CA ILE A 330 2.96 12.72 5.88
C ILE A 330 1.93 13.73 6.38
N GLU A 331 2.01 14.95 5.88
CA GLU A 331 1.04 16.00 6.14
C GLU A 331 -0.19 15.80 5.24
N VAL A 332 -1.37 15.61 5.83
CA VAL A 332 -2.62 15.47 5.07
C VAL A 332 -3.29 16.83 4.90
N LYS A 333 -3.71 17.15 3.68
CA LYS A 333 -4.42 18.39 3.31
C LYS A 333 -5.79 18.08 2.70
N GLY A 334 -6.85 18.72 3.19
CA GLY A 334 -8.21 18.55 2.70
C GLY A 334 -8.95 17.34 3.28
N GLY A 335 -10.26 17.28 3.05
CA GLY A 335 -11.11 16.13 3.35
C GLY A 335 -11.55 15.99 4.81
N ARG A 336 -11.06 16.85 5.71
CA ARG A 336 -11.55 16.90 7.09
C ARG A 336 -12.90 17.62 7.15
N ILE A 337 -13.80 17.16 8.02
CA ILE A 337 -15.17 17.68 8.17
C ILE A 337 -15.22 19.17 8.56
N HIS A 338 -14.08 19.75 8.96
CA HIS A 338 -13.93 21.14 9.39
C HIS A 338 -13.05 22.00 8.46
N GLU A 339 -12.76 21.54 7.24
CA GLU A 339 -12.02 22.31 6.21
C GLU A 339 -12.91 22.71 5.02
#